data_AF-A0A848SX82-F1
#
_entry.id   AF-A0A848SX82-F1
#
_cell.length_a   1.000
_cell.length_b   1.000
_cell.length_c   1.000
_cell.angle_alpha   90.00
_cell.angle_beta   90.00
_cell.angle_gamma   90.00
#
_symmetry.space_group_name_H-M   'P 1'
#
loop_
_entity.id
_entity.type
_entity.pdbx_description
1 polymer ?
#
loop_
_entity_poly.entity_id
_entity_poly.type
_entity_poly.pdbx_seq_one_letter_code
_entity_poly.pdbx_strand_id
1 'polypeptide(L)'
;MYSRKPVKTSDGSSTIFIPELNESYHSIHGALTESQHVFIENGFKLLKQDKVKVLEVGFGTGLNALLTLVETCKNSQEVNYCALEPYPLELELIVQVGYDKLVQEESIRKVYYSW
;
A
#
# COMPACT_ATOMS: atom_id res chain seq x y z
N MET A 1 -0.28 11.93 20.56
CA MET A 1 -0.21 10.96 19.44
C MET A 1 -1.63 10.50 19.17
N TYR A 2 -2.09 10.51 17.92
CA TYR A 2 -3.47 10.11 17.59
C TYR A 2 -3.66 8.59 17.73
N SER A 3 -4.86 8.18 18.15
CA SER A 3 -5.25 6.77 18.15
C SER A 3 -5.38 6.26 16.71
N ARG A 4 -4.85 5.07 16.45
CA ARG A 4 -4.93 4.41 15.14
C ARG A 4 -5.57 3.04 15.32
N LYS A 5 -6.61 2.76 14.54
CA LYS A 5 -7.36 1.50 14.65
C LYS A 5 -7.51 0.84 13.29
N PRO A 6 -7.13 -0.44 13.13
CA PRO A 6 -7.44 -1.16 11.91
C PRO A 6 -8.96 -1.37 11.81
N VAL A 7 -9.53 -1.08 10.64
CA VAL A 7 -10.95 -1.26 10.35
C VAL A 7 -11.13 -1.94 8.99
N LYS A 8 -12.23 -2.66 8.82
CA LYS A 8 -12.55 -3.34 7.55
C LYS A 8 -13.19 -2.38 6.56
N THR A 9 -12.83 -2.57 5.29
CA THR A 9 -13.41 -1.84 4.15
C THR A 9 -14.45 -2.72 3.44
N SER A 10 -15.26 -2.12 2.55
CA SER A 10 -16.33 -2.85 1.85
C SER A 10 -15.83 -3.93 0.88
N ASP A 11 -14.58 -3.84 0.42
CA ASP A 11 -13.94 -4.85 -0.43
C ASP A 11 -13.22 -5.97 0.35
N GLY A 12 -13.41 -6.03 1.67
CA GLY A 12 -12.84 -7.07 2.54
C GLY A 12 -11.39 -6.84 2.95
N SER A 13 -10.71 -5.87 2.33
CA SER A 13 -9.43 -5.37 2.81
C SER A 13 -9.59 -4.59 4.13
N SER A 14 -8.51 -3.99 4.61
CA SER A 14 -8.52 -3.21 5.85
C SER A 14 -7.93 -1.83 5.57
N THR A 15 -8.20 -0.87 6.43
CA THR A 15 -7.57 0.45 6.46
C THR A 15 -7.30 0.85 7.91
N ILE A 16 -6.63 1.97 8.13
CA ILE A 16 -6.43 2.55 9.47
C ILE A 16 -7.34 3.75 9.62
N PHE A 17 -8.14 3.76 10.68
CA PHE A 17 -8.98 4.90 11.05
C PHE A 17 -8.31 5.70 12.17
N ILE A 18 -8.33 7.03 12.04
CA ILE A 18 -7.91 8.00 13.06
C ILE A 18 -9.17 8.72 13.58
N PRO A 19 -9.72 8.31 14.75
CA PRO A 19 -10.95 8.89 15.29
C PRO A 19 -10.89 10.39 15.52
N GLU A 20 -9.73 10.91 15.95
CA GLU A 20 -9.54 12.32 16.29
C GLU A 20 -9.57 13.24 15.08
N LEU A 21 -9.29 12.70 13.89
CA LEU A 21 -9.37 13.41 12.61
C LEU A 21 -10.66 13.06 11.85
N ASN A 22 -11.36 11.99 12.26
CA ASN A 22 -12.44 11.37 11.50
C ASN A 22 -12.01 11.00 10.07
N GLU A 23 -10.78 10.52 9.92
CA GLU A 23 -10.15 10.20 8.64
C GLU A 23 -9.64 8.76 8.59
N SER A 24 -9.57 8.19 7.39
CA SER A 24 -8.98 6.87 7.13
C SER A 24 -7.77 6.98 6.21
N TYR A 25 -6.78 6.09 6.36
CA TYR A 25 -5.58 6.07 5.51
C TYR A 25 -5.91 5.74 4.04
N HIS A 26 -6.91 4.89 3.84
CA HIS A 26 -7.50 4.51 2.55
C HIS A 26 -9.02 4.51 2.67
N SER A 27 -9.73 4.58 1.53
CA SER A 27 -11.19 4.59 1.50
C SER A 27 -11.82 3.41 2.23
N ILE A 28 -12.83 3.72 3.05
CA ILE A 28 -13.66 2.70 3.71
C ILE A 28 -14.51 1.90 2.72
N HIS A 29 -14.74 2.45 1.52
CA HIS A 29 -15.48 1.77 0.46
C HIS A 29 -14.65 0.72 -0.28
N GLY A 30 -13.33 0.70 -0.06
CA GLY A 30 -12.44 -0.35 -0.56
C GLY A 30 -11.01 0.13 -0.76
N ALA A 31 -10.13 -0.15 0.20
CA ALA A 31 -8.74 0.29 0.14
C ALA A 31 -7.98 -0.38 -1.02
N LEU A 32 -8.17 -1.69 -1.19
CA LEU A 32 -7.55 -2.45 -2.27
C LEU A 32 -8.08 -2.00 -3.63
N THR A 33 -9.40 -1.88 -3.75
CA THR A 33 -10.09 -1.54 -5.00
C THR A 33 -9.69 -0.14 -5.48
N GLU A 34 -9.70 0.83 -4.57
CA GLU A 34 -9.24 2.20 -4.86
C GLU A 34 -7.78 2.20 -5.28
N SER A 35 -6.91 1.54 -4.50
CA SER A 35 -5.46 1.57 -4.76
C SER A 35 -5.11 0.90 -6.10
N GLN A 36 -5.75 -0.22 -6.43
CA GLN A 36 -5.62 -0.86 -7.73
C GLN A 36 -6.10 0.07 -8.85
N HIS A 37 -7.29 0.65 -8.71
CA HIS A 37 -7.87 1.48 -9.76
C HIS A 37 -7.06 2.76 -10.01
N VAL A 38 -6.73 3.50 -8.95
CA VAL A 38 -6.11 4.83 -9.06
C VAL A 38 -4.62 4.71 -9.34
N PHE A 39 -3.87 3.99 -8.50
CA PHE A 39 -2.41 4.01 -8.54
C PHE A 39 -1.82 2.98 -9.50
N ILE A 40 -2.49 1.83 -9.69
CA ILE A 40 -1.97 0.77 -10.56
C ILE A 40 -2.54 0.89 -11.98
N GLU A 41 -3.85 0.75 -12.18
CA GLU A 41 -4.46 0.74 -13.50
C GLU A 41 -4.38 2.10 -14.21
N ASN A 42 -4.73 3.18 -13.50
CA ASN A 42 -4.70 4.54 -14.05
C ASN A 42 -3.39 5.31 -13.75
N GLY A 43 -2.41 4.66 -13.15
CA GLY A 43 -1.11 5.23 -12.84
C GLY A 43 0.01 4.37 -13.43
N PHE A 44 0.52 3.45 -12.62
CA PHE A 44 1.71 2.67 -12.92
C PHE A 44 1.67 1.93 -14.26
N LYS A 45 0.55 1.25 -14.60
CA LYS A 45 0.42 0.47 -15.86
C LYS A 45 0.40 1.31 -17.14
N LEU A 46 0.17 2.61 -17.03
CA LEU A 46 0.22 3.52 -18.18
C LEU A 46 1.67 3.86 -18.57
N LEU A 47 2.63 3.63 -17.68
CA LEU A 47 4.05 3.85 -17.93
C LEU A 47 4.58 2.78 -18.90
N LYS A 48 5.31 3.22 -19.92
CA LYS A 48 5.88 2.36 -20.97
C LYS A 48 7.40 2.23 -20.88
N GLN A 49 8.01 2.87 -19.88
CA GLN A 49 9.43 2.86 -19.64
C GLN A 49 9.84 1.56 -18.95
N ASP A 50 10.98 1.00 -19.33
CA ASP A 50 11.57 -0.17 -18.66
C ASP A 50 12.09 0.16 -17.26
N LYS A 51 12.45 1.44 -17.03
CA LYS A 51 12.92 1.97 -15.74
C LYS A 51 12.02 3.09 -15.27
N VAL A 52 11.44 2.93 -14.10
CA VAL A 52 10.52 3.91 -13.50
C VAL A 52 11.05 4.32 -12.12
N LYS A 53 10.91 5.61 -11.80
CA LYS A 53 11.13 6.13 -10.45
C LYS A 53 9.80 6.60 -9.89
N VAL A 54 9.42 6.10 -8.71
CA VAL A 54 8.18 6.46 -8.03
C VAL A 54 8.53 7.19 -6.73
N LEU A 55 7.89 8.33 -6.51
CA LEU A 55 7.90 9.03 -5.22
C LEU A 55 6.49 8.95 -4.62
N GLU A 56 6.38 8.40 -3.43
CA GLU A 56 5.16 8.43 -2.61
C GLU A 56 5.33 9.42 -1.46
N VAL A 57 4.32 10.27 -1.25
CA VAL A 57 4.27 11.19 -0.10
C VAL A 57 3.17 10.69 0.82
N GLY A 58 3.57 10.21 2.01
CA GLY A 58 2.69 9.48 2.91
C GLY A 58 2.69 8.00 2.60
N PHE A 59 3.76 7.30 2.98
CA PHE A 59 3.87 5.85 2.78
C PHE A 59 2.76 5.08 3.52
N GLY A 60 2.43 5.55 4.73
CA GLY A 60 1.39 5.00 5.57
C GLY A 60 1.56 3.49 5.78
N THR A 61 0.65 2.72 5.18
CA THR A 61 0.62 1.26 5.28
C THR A 61 1.46 0.56 4.23
N GLY A 62 2.00 1.25 3.22
CA GLY A 62 2.75 0.64 2.12
C GLY A 62 1.91 -0.13 1.10
N LEU A 63 0.59 0.07 1.04
CA LEU A 63 -0.30 -0.66 0.12
C LEU A 63 0.07 -0.39 -1.35
N ASN A 64 0.29 0.87 -1.70
CA ASN A 64 0.62 1.25 -3.07
C ASN A 64 1.97 0.69 -3.51
N ALA A 65 2.97 0.72 -2.63
CA ALA A 65 4.28 0.11 -2.87
C ALA A 65 4.18 -1.41 -3.05
N LEU A 66 3.38 -2.10 -2.21
CA LEU A 66 3.12 -3.54 -2.32
C LEU A 66 2.49 -3.89 -3.67
N LEU A 67 1.44 -3.17 -4.06
CA LEU A 67 0.75 -3.40 -5.33
C LEU A 67 1.64 -3.08 -6.53
N THR A 68 2.47 -2.04 -6.43
CA THR A 68 3.48 -1.72 -7.46
C THR A 68 4.48 -2.85 -7.59
N LEU A 69 5.02 -3.36 -6.47
CA LEU A 69 5.95 -4.50 -6.47
C LEU A 69 5.33 -5.74 -7.14
N VAL A 70 4.09 -6.10 -6.79
CA VAL A 70 3.35 -7.20 -7.43
C VAL A 70 3.25 -7.01 -8.93
N GLU A 71 2.98 -5.79 -9.41
CA GLU A 71 2.85 -5.52 -10.84
C GLU A 71 4.20 -5.56 -11.57
N THR A 72 5.28 -5.09 -10.93
CA THR A 72 6.64 -5.17 -11.51
C THR A 72 7.11 -6.59 -11.70
N CYS A 73 6.75 -7.50 -10.79
CA CYS A 73 7.07 -8.92 -10.92
C CYS A 73 6.41 -9.58 -12.14
N LYS A 74 5.28 -9.04 -12.63
CA LYS A 74 4.58 -9.54 -13.82
C LYS A 74 5.17 -9.01 -15.12
N ASN A 75 5.54 -7.72 -15.14
CA ASN A 75 5.95 -7.03 -16.37
C ASN A 75 7.48 -6.84 -16.51
N SER A 76 8.27 -7.31 -15.54
CA SER A 76 9.74 -7.20 -15.52
C SER A 76 10.27 -5.76 -15.66
N GLN A 77 9.52 -4.78 -15.16
CA GLN A 77 9.93 -3.37 -15.13
C GLN A 77 10.82 -3.11 -13.90
N GLU A 78 11.91 -2.37 -14.10
CA GLU A 78 12.79 -1.93 -13.01
C GLU A 78 12.19 -0.69 -12.34
N VAL A 79 11.84 -0.81 -11.06
CA VAL A 79 11.24 0.30 -10.30
C VAL A 79 12.13 0.67 -9.13
N ASN A 80 12.49 1.95 -9.06
CA ASN A 80 13.05 2.57 -7.86
C ASN A 80 11.92 3.31 -7.14
N TYR A 81 11.49 2.77 -6.00
CA TYR A 81 10.42 3.30 -5.18
C TYR A 81 10.99 4.03 -3.97
N CYS A 82 10.65 5.31 -3.82
CA CYS A 82 11.01 6.12 -2.67
C CYS A 82 9.73 6.64 -2.03
N ALA A 83 9.65 6.58 -0.70
CA ALA A 83 8.52 7.10 0.04
C ALA A 83 8.96 8.03 1.17
N LEU A 84 8.15 9.04 1.45
CA LEU A 84 8.34 9.96 2.56
C LEU A 84 7.24 9.70 3.60
N GLU A 85 7.64 9.38 4.83
CA GLU A 85 6.71 9.14 5.95
C GLU A 85 7.24 9.77 7.23
N PRO A 86 6.68 10.90 7.68
CA PRO A 86 7.11 11.55 8.92
C PRO A 86 6.69 10.77 10.17
N TYR A 87 5.66 9.91 10.08
CA TYR A 87 5.13 9.17 11.23
C TYR A 87 4.92 7.68 10.90
N PRO A 88 6.02 6.91 10.77
CA PRO A 88 5.95 5.48 10.49
C PRO A 88 5.03 4.74 11.47
N LEU A 89 4.38 3.70 10.96
CA LEU A 89 3.48 2.87 11.75
C LEU A 89 4.26 1.74 12.41
N GLU A 90 3.86 1.39 13.63
CA GLU A 90 4.38 0.20 14.32
C GLU A 90 4.06 -1.07 13.53
N LEU A 91 5.02 -2.00 13.51
CA LEU A 91 4.92 -3.25 12.74
C LEU A 91 3.68 -4.06 13.14
N GLU A 92 3.32 -4.09 14.42
CA GLU A 92 2.14 -4.77 14.93
C GLU A 92 0.85 -4.26 14.28
N LEU A 93 0.76 -2.95 14.02
CA LEU A 93 -0.40 -2.35 13.36
C LEU A 93 -0.43 -2.72 11.88
N ILE A 94 0.72 -2.73 11.20
CA ILE A 94 0.83 -3.16 9.79
C ILE A 94 0.40 -4.63 9.64
N VAL A 95 0.84 -5.51 10.55
CA VAL A 95 0.45 -6.92 10.58
C VAL A 95 -1.07 -7.08 10.79
N GLN A 96 -1.69 -6.23 11.61
CA GLN A 96 -3.15 -6.24 11.82
C GLN A 96 -3.93 -5.80 10.58
N VAL A 97 -3.41 -4.84 9.81
CA VAL A 97 -4.02 -4.42 8.53
C VAL A 97 -4.02 -5.60 7.55
N GLY A 98 -2.92 -6.36 7.50
CA GLY A 98 -2.87 -7.68 6.88
C GLY A 98 -2.79 -7.69 5.35
N TYR A 99 -2.11 -6.72 4.73
CA TYR A 99 -1.97 -6.65 3.27
C TYR A 99 -1.05 -7.71 2.69
N ASP A 100 -0.17 -8.32 3.48
CA ASP A 100 0.60 -9.51 3.10
C ASP A 100 -0.29 -10.66 2.62
N LYS A 101 -1.50 -10.77 3.18
CA LYS A 101 -2.51 -11.78 2.81
C LYS A 101 -3.13 -11.53 1.42
N LEU A 102 -2.96 -10.34 0.86
CA LEU A 102 -3.44 -10.00 -0.49
C LEU A 102 -2.53 -10.54 -1.60
N VAL A 103 -1.32 -10.97 -1.25
CA VAL A 103 -0.30 -11.45 -2.19
C VAL A 103 -0.05 -12.93 -1.95
N GLN A 104 0.18 -13.74 -2.99
CA GLN A 104 0.41 -15.19 -2.83
C GLN A 104 1.89 -15.52 -2.63
N GLU A 105 2.75 -14.75 -3.26
CA GLU A 105 4.19 -14.97 -3.37
C GLU A 105 4.90 -14.65 -2.05
N GLU A 106 5.50 -15.67 -1.43
CA GLU A 106 6.19 -15.54 -0.15
C GLU A 106 7.37 -14.57 -0.21
N SER A 107 8.07 -14.50 -1.35
CA SER A 107 9.16 -13.55 -1.57
C SER A 107 8.69 -12.10 -1.44
N ILE A 108 7.52 -11.77 -1.99
CA ILE A 108 6.93 -10.43 -1.92
C ILE A 108 6.50 -10.12 -0.48
N ARG A 109 5.85 -11.09 0.20
CA ARG A 109 5.43 -10.92 1.60
C ARG A 109 6.60 -10.62 2.54
N LYS A 110 7.75 -11.27 2.34
CA LYS A 110 8.96 -11.00 3.14
C LYS A 110 9.47 -9.58 2.96
N VAL A 111 9.52 -9.11 1.72
CA VAL A 111 9.96 -7.74 1.39
C VAL A 111 9.02 -6.70 1.98
N TYR A 112 7.71 -6.98 2.02
CA TYR A 112 6.71 -6.05 2.54
C TYR A 112 6.91 -5.67 4.03
N TYR A 113 7.67 -6.42 4.81
CA TYR A 113 7.98 -6.10 6.20
C TYR A 113 9.43 -5.61 6.42
N SER A 114 10.18 -5.38 5.34
CA SER A 114 11.64 -5.18 5.39
C SER A 114 12.09 -3.75 5.01
N TRP A 115 11.22 -2.75 5.15
CA TRP A 115 11.50 -1.33 4.88
C TRP A 115 11.69 -0.52 6.16
#